data_AF-A0A7K2WRN8-F1
#
_entry.id   AF-A0A7K2WRN8-F1
#
_cell.length_a   1.000
_cell.length_b   1.000
_cell.length_c   1.000
_cell.angle_alpha   90.00
_cell.angle_beta   90.00
_cell.angle_gamma   90.00
#
_symmetry.space_group_name_H-M   'P 1'
#
loop_
_entity.id
_entity.type
_entity.pdbx_description
1 polymer ?
#
loop_
_entity_poly.entity_id
_entity_poly.type
_entity_poly.pdbx_seq_one_letter_code
_entity_poly.pdbx_strand_id
1 'polypeptide(L)'
;TLSGAALLLGAAAVAGSWLSGAVPGQAAEGSNSLLESVADTAQALGSWLIGLGFILFVTWGRRAYRDPSARRTIGILWDVGTFWPRAAHPFAPPCYAERAVPDLTWRIASWTARTGGRLVLCGHSQGSVLAASAVWQLRPATRRRVALLTYGSPLERLYGRWFPAYFGAGPLAGLSKEVHCWRNLWRATDPIGGPVRIPADGDRPEVDRGPLKDPLAYGRSARHPLPEPILGHSAYQTDPVFTEERDALLDRLPPAPLPRQTSPRRTPRHRTPRRDEPQRPQGSSGRSSG
;
A
#
# COMPACT_ATOMS: atom_id res chain seq x y z
N THR A 1 23.85 -12.51 -30.05
CA THR A 1 24.24 -11.20 -29.48
C THR A 1 25.44 -11.39 -28.57
N LEU A 2 26.30 -10.38 -28.43
CA LEU A 2 27.47 -10.41 -27.54
C LEU A 2 27.10 -10.86 -26.11
N SER A 3 25.92 -10.46 -25.64
CA SER A 3 25.35 -10.87 -24.34
C SER A 3 25.03 -12.36 -24.24
N GLY A 4 24.55 -13.00 -25.31
CA GLY A 4 24.25 -14.43 -25.31
C GLY A 4 25.52 -15.29 -25.28
N ALA A 5 26.57 -14.87 -25.99
CA ALA A 5 27.87 -15.53 -25.96
C ALA A 5 28.52 -15.41 -24.57
N ALA A 6 28.45 -14.23 -23.93
CA ALA A 6 28.95 -14.03 -22.57
C ALA A 6 28.22 -14.90 -21.53
N LEU A 7 26.89 -15.05 -21.65
CA LEU A 7 26.08 -15.89 -20.76
C LEU A 7 26.43 -17.37 -20.89
N LEU A 8 26.63 -17.85 -22.12
CA LEU A 8 27.03 -19.22 -22.39
C LEU A 8 28.44 -19.52 -21.87
N LEU A 9 29.39 -18.61 -22.10
CA LEU A 9 30.76 -18.75 -21.59
C LEU A 9 30.80 -18.71 -20.06
N GLY A 10 30.01 -17.84 -19.42
CA GLY A 10 29.86 -17.79 -17.97
C GLY A 10 29.24 -19.08 -17.40
N ALA A 11 28.18 -19.59 -18.02
CA ALA A 11 27.54 -20.84 -17.61
C ALA A 11 28.47 -22.05 -17.78
N ALA A 12 29.24 -22.11 -18.88
CA ALA A 12 30.22 -23.16 -19.12
C ALA A 12 31.38 -23.11 -18.11
N ALA A 13 31.87 -21.92 -17.75
CA ALA A 13 32.89 -21.75 -16.73
C ALA A 13 32.40 -22.21 -15.34
N VAL A 14 31.16 -21.85 -14.96
CA VAL A 14 30.55 -22.29 -13.70
C VAL A 14 30.32 -23.79 -13.67
N ALA A 15 29.82 -24.38 -14.76
CA ALA A 15 29.63 -25.82 -14.88
C ALA A 15 30.97 -26.57 -14.83
N GLY A 16 31.99 -26.06 -15.52
CA GLY A 16 33.35 -26.61 -15.51
C GLY A 16 33.97 -26.60 -14.11
N SER A 17 33.83 -25.49 -13.36
CA SER A 17 34.28 -25.41 -11.97
C SER A 17 33.48 -26.31 -11.03
N TRP A 18 32.18 -26.47 -11.25
CA TRP A 18 31.35 -27.35 -10.43
C TRP A 18 31.68 -28.83 -10.62
N LEU A 19 31.99 -29.23 -11.86
CA LEU A 19 32.37 -30.60 -12.21
C LEU A 19 33.80 -30.96 -11.81
N SER A 20 34.74 -30.01 -11.91
CA SER A 20 36.16 -30.23 -11.61
C SER A 20 36.54 -29.95 -10.15
N GLY A 21 35.74 -29.17 -9.43
CA GLY A 21 36.09 -28.67 -8.09
C GLY A 21 37.24 -27.64 -8.10
N ALA A 22 37.68 -27.20 -9.28
CA ALA A 22 38.80 -26.29 -9.47
C ALA A 22 38.34 -24.96 -10.10
N VAL A 23 39.11 -23.90 -9.85
CA VAL A 23 38.86 -22.61 -10.52
C VAL A 23 39.15 -22.72 -12.02
N PRO A 24 38.51 -21.92 -12.89
CA PRO A 24 38.56 -22.10 -14.33
C PRO A 24 39.99 -22.17 -14.92
N GLY A 25 40.96 -21.43 -14.36
CA GLY A 25 42.37 -21.52 -14.79
C GLY A 25 42.97 -22.90 -14.50
N GLN A 26 42.79 -23.42 -13.28
CA GLN A 26 43.25 -24.76 -12.88
C GLN A 26 42.50 -25.89 -13.59
N ALA A 27 41.22 -25.68 -13.91
CA ALA A 27 40.43 -26.65 -14.67
C ALA A 27 40.85 -26.71 -16.16
N ALA A 28 41.56 -25.69 -16.66
CA ALA A 28 42.06 -25.59 -18.02
C ALA A 28 43.55 -25.96 -18.14
N GLU A 29 44.26 -26.22 -17.03
CA GLU A 29 45.66 -26.67 -17.02
C GLU A 29 45.81 -27.98 -17.82
N GLY A 30 46.76 -28.01 -18.76
CA GLY A 30 46.99 -29.17 -19.63
C GLY A 30 46.08 -29.25 -20.86
N SER A 31 45.24 -28.25 -21.11
CA SER A 31 44.48 -28.08 -22.36
C SER A 31 45.28 -27.29 -23.42
N ASN A 32 44.63 -26.82 -24.50
CA ASN A 32 45.31 -26.00 -25.50
C ASN A 32 45.72 -24.64 -24.91
N SER A 33 46.92 -24.14 -25.23
CA SER A 33 47.48 -22.89 -24.70
C SER A 33 46.58 -21.65 -24.84
N LEU A 34 45.74 -21.61 -25.87
CA LEU A 34 44.72 -20.58 -26.07
C LEU A 34 43.59 -20.65 -25.02
N LEU A 35 43.14 -21.84 -24.65
CA LEU A 35 42.08 -22.03 -23.66
C LEU A 35 42.55 -21.68 -22.26
N GLU A 36 43.78 -22.09 -21.92
CA GLU A 36 44.44 -21.76 -20.66
C GLU A 36 44.61 -20.23 -20.51
N SER A 37 45.16 -19.56 -21.54
CA SER A 37 45.33 -18.10 -21.54
C SER A 37 44.01 -17.33 -21.43
N VAL A 38 42.94 -17.82 -22.09
CA VAL A 38 41.61 -17.22 -22.01
C VAL A 38 40.99 -17.44 -20.63
N ALA A 39 41.12 -18.64 -20.05
CA ALA A 39 40.61 -18.97 -18.73
C ALA A 39 41.28 -18.13 -17.63
N ASP A 40 42.61 -17.99 -17.69
CA ASP A 40 43.37 -17.17 -16.75
C ASP A 40 43.02 -15.69 -16.84
N THR A 41 42.90 -15.17 -18.08
CA THR A 41 42.51 -13.78 -18.30
C THR A 41 41.08 -13.53 -17.80
N ALA A 42 40.15 -14.45 -18.06
CA ALA A 42 38.77 -14.35 -17.59
C ALA A 42 38.67 -14.43 -16.05
N GLN A 43 39.45 -15.31 -15.42
CA GLN A 43 39.52 -15.44 -13.97
C GLN A 43 40.11 -14.18 -13.32
N ALA A 44 41.18 -13.63 -13.89
CA ALA A 44 41.79 -12.39 -13.42
C ALA A 44 40.81 -11.22 -13.53
N LEU A 45 40.17 -11.05 -14.70
CA LEU A 45 39.15 -10.01 -14.92
C LEU A 45 37.97 -10.17 -13.96
N GLY A 46 37.48 -11.40 -13.76
CA GLY A 46 36.42 -11.70 -12.80
C GLY A 46 36.80 -11.32 -11.37
N SER A 47 38.03 -11.62 -10.96
CA SER A 47 38.55 -11.28 -9.63
C SER A 47 38.64 -9.76 -9.42
N TRP A 48 39.12 -9.03 -10.43
CA TRP A 48 39.15 -7.56 -10.41
C TRP A 48 37.74 -6.96 -10.37
N LEU A 49 36.78 -7.51 -11.11
CA LEU A 49 35.38 -7.05 -11.10
C LEU A 49 34.70 -7.32 -9.74
N ILE A 50 34.96 -8.46 -9.10
CA ILE A 50 34.48 -8.76 -7.75
C ILE A 50 35.08 -7.76 -6.75
N GLY A 51 36.39 -7.51 -6.83
CA GLY A 51 37.05 -6.52 -5.98
C GLY A 51 36.50 -5.10 -6.16
N LEU A 52 36.30 -4.67 -7.41
CA LEU A 52 35.66 -3.39 -7.74
C LEU A 52 34.22 -3.34 -7.22
N GLY A 53 33.45 -4.41 -7.40
CA GLY A 53 32.08 -4.54 -6.90
C GLY A 53 32.01 -4.42 -5.37
N PHE A 54 32.96 -5.03 -4.65
CA PHE A 54 33.06 -4.90 -3.20
C PHE A 54 33.40 -3.47 -2.76
N ILE A 55 34.36 -2.82 -3.43
CA ILE A 55 34.69 -1.41 -3.17
C ILE A 55 33.49 -0.51 -3.45
N LEU A 56 32.79 -0.72 -4.56
CA LEU A 56 31.56 0.01 -4.90
C LEU A 56 30.47 -0.23 -3.85
N PHE A 57 30.29 -1.47 -3.40
CA PHE A 57 29.33 -1.83 -2.36
C PHE A 57 29.64 -1.12 -1.03
N VAL A 58 30.91 -1.14 -0.59
CA VAL A 58 31.35 -0.48 0.66
C VAL A 58 31.25 1.04 0.54
N THR A 59 31.65 1.62 -0.59
CA THR A 59 31.58 3.07 -0.81
C THR A 59 30.15 3.56 -0.94
N TRP A 60 29.27 2.82 -1.64
CA TRP A 60 27.83 3.09 -1.67
C TRP A 60 27.19 2.91 -0.29
N GLY A 61 27.54 1.86 0.46
CA GLY A 61 27.07 1.66 1.83
C GLY A 61 27.46 2.80 2.77
N ARG A 62 28.71 3.26 2.70
CA ARG A 62 29.18 4.45 3.45
C ARG A 62 28.51 5.74 2.98
N ARG A 63 28.28 5.91 1.69
CA ARG A 63 27.59 7.08 1.13
C ARG A 63 26.12 7.10 1.53
N ALA A 64 25.44 5.96 1.50
CA ALA A 64 24.09 5.76 2.02
C ALA A 64 23.99 6.08 3.51
N TYR A 65 25.04 5.82 4.28
CA TYR A 65 25.07 6.19 5.70
C TYR A 65 25.25 7.71 5.93
N ARG A 66 25.77 8.46 4.95
CA ARG A 66 26.07 9.90 5.09
C ARG A 66 25.13 10.83 4.33
N ASP A 67 24.41 10.35 3.33
CA ASP A 67 23.60 11.18 2.42
C ASP A 67 22.08 10.93 2.61
N PRO A 68 21.30 11.94 3.03
CA PRO A 68 19.84 11.84 3.17
C PRO A 68 19.11 11.44 1.89
N SER A 69 19.66 11.76 0.71
CA SER A 69 19.04 11.43 -0.59
C SER A 69 19.22 9.95 -0.95
N ALA A 70 20.40 9.37 -0.67
CA ALA A 70 20.67 7.96 -0.89
C ALA A 70 19.89 7.05 0.07
N ARG A 71 19.65 7.52 1.32
CA ARG A 71 18.74 6.84 2.27
C ARG A 71 17.32 6.74 1.75
N ARG A 72 16.84 7.76 1.01
CA ARG A 72 15.48 7.76 0.44
C ARG A 72 15.33 6.70 -0.65
N THR A 73 16.33 6.52 -1.51
CA THR A 73 16.30 5.49 -2.58
C THR A 73 16.40 4.07 -2.01
N ILE A 74 17.28 3.84 -1.03
CA ILE A 74 17.36 2.55 -0.33
C ILE A 74 16.09 2.30 0.49
N GLY A 75 15.53 3.35 1.10
CA GLY A 75 14.25 3.32 1.80
C GLY A 75 13.09 2.86 0.93
N ILE A 76 13.03 3.28 -0.34
CA ILE A 76 12.01 2.81 -1.30
C ILE A 76 12.16 1.31 -1.60
N LEU A 77 13.39 0.84 -1.84
CA LEU A 77 13.64 -0.59 -2.07
C LEU A 77 13.32 -1.42 -0.82
N TRP A 78 13.63 -0.88 0.36
CA TRP A 78 13.33 -1.46 1.66
C TRP A 78 11.83 -1.42 1.98
N ASP A 79 11.10 -0.38 1.59
CA ASP A 79 9.64 -0.27 1.73
C ASP A 79 8.92 -1.35 0.90
N VAL A 80 9.45 -1.69 -0.29
CA VAL A 80 8.95 -2.81 -1.09
C VAL A 80 9.23 -4.16 -0.41
N GLY A 81 10.44 -4.35 0.12
CA GLY A 81 10.79 -5.58 0.86
C GLY A 81 10.01 -5.75 2.17
N THR A 82 9.77 -4.66 2.90
CA THR A 82 9.02 -4.62 4.17
C THR A 82 7.51 -4.59 4.00
N PHE A 83 7.00 -4.57 2.78
CA PHE A 83 5.58 -4.83 2.57
C PHE A 83 5.23 -6.31 2.81
N TRP A 84 6.12 -7.23 2.43
CA TRP A 84 5.82 -8.66 2.47
C TRP A 84 5.95 -9.26 3.88
N PRO A 85 5.09 -10.24 4.25
CA PRO A 85 5.18 -10.91 5.55
C PRO A 85 6.57 -11.51 5.78
N ARG A 86 7.03 -11.58 7.03
CA ARG A 86 8.30 -12.23 7.40
C ARG A 86 8.39 -13.68 6.94
N ALA A 87 7.26 -14.33 6.71
CA ALA A 87 7.17 -15.67 6.12
C ALA A 87 7.86 -15.79 4.74
N ALA A 88 7.99 -14.68 4.01
CA ALA A 88 8.67 -14.64 2.71
C ALA A 88 10.20 -14.40 2.82
N HIS A 89 10.71 -13.86 3.94
CA HIS A 89 12.15 -13.74 4.20
C HIS A 89 12.47 -13.43 5.69
N PRO A 90 13.33 -14.22 6.37
CA PRO A 90 13.57 -14.13 7.82
C PRO A 90 14.28 -12.85 8.29
N PHE A 91 14.96 -12.13 7.39
CA PHE A 91 15.64 -10.85 7.67
C PHE A 91 14.82 -9.61 7.26
N ALA A 92 13.56 -9.78 6.84
CA ALA A 92 12.68 -8.64 6.58
C ALA A 92 12.37 -7.92 7.91
N PRO A 93 12.46 -6.58 7.96
CA PRO A 93 12.00 -5.78 9.09
C PRO A 93 10.54 -6.03 9.42
N PRO A 94 10.05 -5.54 10.58
CA PRO A 94 8.63 -5.55 10.92
C PRO A 94 7.82 -4.98 9.76
N CYS A 95 7.01 -5.83 9.12
CA CYS A 95 6.41 -5.49 7.84
C CYS A 95 5.13 -4.67 8.04
N TYR A 96 4.84 -3.76 7.10
CA TYR A 96 3.60 -2.98 7.15
C TYR A 96 2.36 -3.89 7.04
N ALA A 97 2.46 -5.04 6.37
CA ALA A 97 1.36 -5.98 6.25
C ALA A 97 1.01 -6.69 7.57
N GLU A 98 1.97 -6.95 8.45
CA GLU A 98 1.71 -7.64 9.73
C GLU A 98 1.12 -6.72 10.80
N ARG A 99 1.27 -5.40 10.66
CA ARG A 99 0.77 -4.43 11.65
C ARG A 99 -0.12 -3.34 11.06
N ALA A 100 0.40 -2.57 10.09
CA ALA A 100 -0.32 -1.40 9.57
C ALA A 100 -1.60 -1.78 8.82
N VAL A 101 -1.59 -2.87 8.05
CA VAL A 101 -2.78 -3.31 7.31
C VAL A 101 -3.89 -3.81 8.26
N PRO A 102 -3.64 -4.73 9.21
CA PRO A 102 -4.64 -5.11 10.22
C PRO A 102 -5.14 -3.92 11.04
N ASP A 103 -4.27 -3.02 11.49
CA ASP A 103 -4.66 -1.85 12.28
C ASP A 103 -5.55 -0.90 11.47
N LEU A 104 -5.23 -0.66 10.19
CA LEU A 104 -6.04 0.15 9.29
C LEU A 104 -7.40 -0.50 9.03
N THR A 105 -7.42 -1.79 8.74
CA THR A 105 -8.65 -2.58 8.56
C THR A 105 -9.53 -2.53 9.81
N TRP A 106 -8.94 -2.72 10.99
CA TRP A 106 -9.64 -2.65 12.28
C TRP A 106 -10.21 -1.27 12.53
N ARG A 107 -9.44 -0.21 12.25
CA ARG A 107 -9.88 1.18 12.43
C ARG A 107 -11.05 1.53 11.51
N ILE A 108 -10.99 1.12 10.25
CA ILE A 108 -12.09 1.31 9.28
C ILE A 108 -13.34 0.55 9.75
N ALA A 109 -13.18 -0.73 10.10
CA ALA A 109 -14.30 -1.58 10.51
C ALA A 109 -14.96 -1.10 11.81
N SER A 110 -14.17 -0.74 12.84
CA SER A 110 -14.68 -0.26 14.13
C SER A 110 -15.35 1.10 14.01
N TRP A 111 -14.76 2.03 13.25
CA TRP A 111 -15.35 3.35 13.04
C TRP A 111 -16.66 3.27 12.26
N THR A 112 -16.69 2.50 11.16
CA THR A 112 -17.93 2.32 10.36
C THR A 112 -19.01 1.58 11.14
N ALA A 113 -18.66 0.57 11.95
CA ALA A 113 -19.63 -0.12 12.81
C ALA A 113 -20.22 0.80 13.89
N ARG A 114 -19.38 1.64 14.52
CA ARG A 114 -19.81 2.54 15.59
C ARG A 114 -20.63 3.73 15.09
N THR A 115 -20.28 4.29 13.94
CA THR A 115 -20.89 5.53 13.45
C THR A 115 -21.95 5.30 12.39
N GLY A 116 -21.96 4.13 11.73
CA GLY A 116 -22.70 3.95 10.49
C GLY A 116 -22.18 4.85 9.35
N GLY A 117 -21.02 5.47 9.52
CA GLY A 117 -20.46 6.44 8.58
C GLY A 117 -19.95 5.82 7.27
N ARG A 118 -19.55 6.73 6.38
CA ARG A 118 -18.90 6.46 5.09
C ARG A 118 -17.57 7.22 5.05
N LEU A 119 -16.56 6.69 4.36
CA LEU A 119 -15.24 7.32 4.30
C LEU A 119 -14.56 7.14 2.93
N VAL A 120 -13.68 8.08 2.61
CA VAL A 120 -12.73 7.97 1.49
C VAL A 120 -11.36 7.59 2.05
N LEU A 121 -10.82 6.45 1.63
CA LEU A 121 -9.48 6.00 2.00
C LEU A 121 -8.47 6.53 0.98
N CYS A 122 -7.63 7.46 1.42
CA CYS A 122 -6.63 8.09 0.57
C CYS A 122 -5.26 7.41 0.73
N GLY A 123 -4.66 6.95 -0.36
CA GLY A 123 -3.36 6.28 -0.38
C GLY A 123 -2.37 6.92 -1.35
N HIS A 124 -1.34 7.58 -0.83
CA HIS A 124 -0.20 8.08 -1.62
C HIS A 124 0.87 7.02 -1.74
N SER A 125 1.45 6.80 -2.92
CA SER A 125 2.66 5.97 -3.07
C SER A 125 2.49 4.60 -2.39
N GLN A 126 3.35 4.23 -1.44
CA GLN A 126 3.22 3.02 -0.64
C GLN A 126 1.91 2.91 0.14
N GLY A 127 1.35 4.02 0.59
CA GLY A 127 0.03 4.08 1.20
C GLY A 127 -1.08 3.59 0.28
N SER A 128 -0.93 3.65 -1.05
CA SER A 128 -1.90 3.06 -2.00
C SER A 128 -1.89 1.53 -1.94
N VAL A 129 -0.72 0.92 -1.73
CA VAL A 129 -0.55 -0.54 -1.57
C VAL A 129 -1.18 -1.00 -0.25
N LEU A 130 -0.93 -0.25 0.83
CA LEU A 130 -1.55 -0.50 2.13
C LEU A 130 -3.06 -0.32 2.09
N ALA A 131 -3.55 0.72 1.40
CA ALA A 131 -4.97 1.00 1.26
C ALA A 131 -5.69 -0.11 0.49
N ALA A 132 -5.15 -0.54 -0.66
CA ALA A 132 -5.67 -1.67 -1.42
C ALA A 132 -5.70 -2.96 -0.58
N SER A 133 -4.61 -3.23 0.14
CA SER A 133 -4.50 -4.40 1.01
C SER A 133 -5.50 -4.39 2.16
N ALA A 134 -5.71 -3.25 2.81
CA ALA A 134 -6.70 -3.10 3.88
C ALA A 134 -8.12 -3.30 3.34
N VAL A 135 -8.42 -2.74 2.17
CA VAL A 135 -9.72 -2.89 1.52
C VAL A 135 -10.04 -4.36 1.21
N TRP A 136 -9.07 -5.14 0.72
CA TRP A 136 -9.25 -6.59 0.52
C TRP A 136 -9.55 -7.36 1.81
N GLN A 137 -9.16 -6.85 2.98
CA GLN A 137 -9.46 -7.49 4.27
C GLN A 137 -10.79 -7.04 4.89
N LEU A 138 -11.44 -5.99 4.35
CA LEU A 138 -12.74 -5.53 4.84
C LEU A 138 -13.86 -6.50 4.46
N ARG A 139 -14.80 -6.71 5.39
CA ARG A 139 -16.06 -7.42 5.10
C ARG A 139 -16.86 -6.69 4.02
N PRO A 140 -17.62 -7.39 3.14
CA PRO A 140 -18.36 -6.77 2.04
C PRO A 140 -19.28 -5.60 2.47
N ALA A 141 -19.95 -5.72 3.62
CA ALA A 141 -20.82 -4.67 4.15
C ALA A 141 -20.06 -3.37 4.49
N THR A 142 -18.84 -3.48 5.01
CA THR A 142 -17.97 -2.33 5.30
C THR A 142 -17.36 -1.78 4.01
N ARG A 143 -16.94 -2.66 3.11
CA ARG A 143 -16.30 -2.29 1.84
C ARG A 143 -17.20 -1.41 0.97
N ARG A 144 -18.53 -1.63 0.98
CA ARG A 144 -19.54 -0.78 0.31
C ARG A 144 -19.66 0.65 0.87
N ARG A 145 -19.08 0.93 2.03
CA ARG A 145 -19.07 2.26 2.68
C ARG A 145 -17.72 2.97 2.55
N VAL A 146 -16.80 2.38 1.80
CA VAL A 146 -15.44 2.87 1.59
C VAL A 146 -15.24 3.17 0.11
N ALA A 147 -14.84 4.40 -0.18
CA ALA A 147 -14.28 4.76 -1.48
C ALA A 147 -12.76 4.77 -1.40
N LEU A 148 -12.08 4.50 -2.51
CA LEU A 148 -10.63 4.47 -2.57
C LEU A 148 -10.13 5.64 -3.44
N LEU A 149 -9.16 6.41 -2.94
CA LEU A 149 -8.46 7.45 -3.68
C LEU A 149 -6.96 7.18 -3.63
N THR A 150 -6.39 6.65 -4.70
CA THR A 150 -4.96 6.42 -4.82
C THR A 150 -4.31 7.54 -5.62
N TYR A 151 -3.06 7.86 -5.35
CA TYR A 151 -2.34 8.90 -6.09
C TYR A 151 -0.83 8.71 -5.97
N GLY A 152 -0.12 9.01 -7.06
CA GLY A 152 1.28 8.59 -7.20
C GLY A 152 1.44 7.09 -6.97
N SER A 153 0.49 6.27 -7.45
CA SER A 153 0.39 4.87 -7.03
C SER A 153 1.33 3.94 -7.82
N PRO A 154 2.18 3.15 -7.15
CA PRO A 154 3.02 2.14 -7.78
C PRO A 154 2.30 0.81 -8.05
N LEU A 155 0.97 0.73 -7.83
CA LEU A 155 0.19 -0.52 -7.86
C LEU A 155 0.37 -1.29 -9.16
N GLU A 156 0.13 -0.70 -10.32
CA GLU A 156 0.35 -1.38 -11.61
C GLU A 156 1.83 -1.35 -11.99
N ARG A 157 2.44 -0.15 -11.98
CA ARG A 157 3.76 0.08 -12.58
C ARG A 157 4.89 -0.69 -11.93
N LEU A 158 4.87 -0.86 -10.60
CA LEU A 158 5.90 -1.60 -9.88
C LEU A 158 5.32 -2.91 -9.34
N TYR A 159 4.32 -2.82 -8.47
CA TYR A 159 3.81 -4.00 -7.77
C TYR A 159 3.16 -5.00 -8.72
N GLY A 160 2.39 -4.54 -9.71
CA GLY A 160 1.75 -5.41 -10.70
C GLY A 160 2.73 -6.10 -11.64
N ARG A 161 3.91 -5.51 -11.86
CA ARG A 161 4.98 -6.11 -12.67
C ARG A 161 5.80 -7.13 -11.92
N TRP A 162 6.18 -6.82 -10.68
CA TRP A 162 7.04 -7.69 -9.87
C TRP A 162 6.25 -8.74 -9.08
N PHE A 163 4.98 -8.47 -8.75
CA PHE A 163 4.11 -9.32 -7.95
C PHE A 163 2.69 -9.44 -8.59
N PRO A 164 2.60 -9.92 -9.84
CA PRO A 164 1.35 -9.94 -10.61
C PRO A 164 0.24 -10.79 -9.97
N ALA A 165 0.59 -11.79 -9.16
CA ALA A 165 -0.38 -12.61 -8.44
C ALA A 165 -1.23 -11.80 -7.44
N TYR A 166 -0.68 -10.71 -6.89
CA TYR A 166 -1.33 -9.89 -5.87
C TYR A 166 -1.82 -8.55 -6.42
N PHE A 167 -1.02 -7.91 -7.28
CA PHE A 167 -1.29 -6.57 -7.81
C PHE A 167 -1.35 -6.54 -9.34
N GLY A 168 -1.52 -7.68 -10.00
CA GLY A 168 -1.71 -7.73 -11.45
C GLY A 168 -3.09 -7.23 -11.88
N ALA A 169 -3.31 -7.19 -13.20
CA ALA A 169 -4.55 -6.67 -13.79
C ALA A 169 -5.81 -7.38 -13.26
N GLY A 170 -5.76 -8.70 -13.06
CA GLY A 170 -6.87 -9.49 -12.52
C GLY A 170 -7.26 -9.07 -11.10
N PRO A 171 -6.35 -9.18 -10.11
CA PRO A 171 -6.60 -8.72 -8.74
C PRO A 171 -7.04 -7.26 -8.63
N LEU A 172 -6.44 -6.35 -9.41
CA LEU A 172 -6.80 -4.92 -9.41
C LEU A 172 -8.18 -4.67 -10.04
N ALA A 173 -8.54 -5.40 -11.10
CA ALA A 173 -9.90 -5.37 -11.64
C ALA A 173 -10.93 -5.91 -10.64
N GLY A 174 -10.58 -6.98 -9.92
CA GLY A 174 -11.38 -7.50 -8.79
C GLY A 174 -11.59 -6.45 -7.70
N LEU A 175 -10.52 -5.78 -7.28
CA LEU A 175 -10.59 -4.68 -6.31
C LEU A 175 -11.56 -3.58 -6.78
N SER A 176 -11.47 -3.15 -8.04
CA SER A 176 -12.35 -2.13 -8.63
C SER A 176 -13.84 -2.52 -8.59
N LYS A 177 -14.14 -3.83 -8.72
CA LYS A 177 -15.51 -4.35 -8.63
C LYS A 177 -16.00 -4.46 -7.18
N GLU A 178 -15.11 -4.74 -6.24
CA GLU A 178 -15.44 -4.96 -4.83
C GLU A 178 -15.57 -3.68 -4.02
N VAL A 179 -14.84 -2.62 -4.37
CA VAL A 179 -14.98 -1.29 -3.77
C VAL A 179 -16.20 -0.57 -4.32
N HIS A 180 -16.72 0.38 -3.55
CA HIS A 180 -17.86 1.19 -4.00
C HIS A 180 -17.47 2.06 -5.20
N CYS A 181 -16.38 2.80 -5.07
CA CYS A 181 -15.80 3.61 -6.13
C CYS A 181 -14.30 3.79 -5.86
N TRP A 182 -13.51 3.88 -6.93
CA TRP A 182 -12.06 4.04 -6.84
C TRP A 182 -11.55 5.02 -7.89
N ARG A 183 -10.78 6.03 -7.47
CA ARG A 183 -10.00 6.91 -8.34
C ARG A 183 -8.51 6.80 -8.11
N ASN A 184 -7.73 6.82 -9.19
CA ASN A 184 -6.28 6.90 -9.16
C ASN A 184 -5.79 8.17 -9.88
N LEU A 185 -5.12 9.07 -9.17
CA LEU A 185 -4.52 10.27 -9.74
C LEU A 185 -3.06 10.02 -10.10
N TRP A 186 -2.66 10.38 -11.32
CA TRP A 186 -1.28 10.14 -11.77
C TRP A 186 -0.77 11.26 -12.66
N ARG A 187 0.55 11.48 -12.65
CA ARG A 187 1.25 12.42 -13.53
C ARG A 187 2.19 11.68 -14.46
N ALA A 188 2.38 12.20 -15.68
CA ALA A 188 3.35 11.65 -16.61
C ALA A 188 4.80 11.82 -16.12
N THR A 189 5.04 12.85 -15.32
CA THR A 189 6.32 13.21 -14.69
C THR A 189 6.65 12.41 -13.43
N ASP A 190 5.72 11.59 -12.92
CA ASP A 190 5.93 10.77 -11.74
C ASP A 190 6.70 9.49 -12.10
N PRO A 191 7.96 9.31 -11.63
CA PRO A 191 8.78 8.15 -11.98
C PRO A 191 8.30 6.86 -11.28
N ILE A 192 7.53 6.97 -10.20
CA ILE A 192 7.10 5.85 -9.37
C ILE A 192 5.64 5.53 -9.66
N GLY A 193 4.78 6.53 -9.55
CA GLY A 193 3.33 6.43 -9.65
C GLY A 193 2.82 6.51 -11.08
N GLY A 194 1.82 5.68 -11.42
CA GLY A 194 1.29 5.60 -12.77
C GLY A 194 -0.19 5.27 -12.86
N PRO A 195 -0.71 5.12 -14.09
CA PRO A 195 -2.06 4.61 -14.29
C PRO A 195 -2.16 3.16 -13.79
N VAL A 196 -3.28 2.81 -13.19
CA VAL A 196 -3.62 1.43 -12.75
C VAL A 196 -4.11 0.59 -13.94
N ARG A 197 -4.63 1.25 -14.99
CA ARG A 197 -5.09 0.67 -16.26
C ARG A 197 -6.35 -0.19 -16.11
N ILE A 198 -7.29 0.25 -15.27
CA ILE A 198 -8.60 -0.38 -15.16
C ILE A 198 -9.62 0.44 -15.94
N PRO A 199 -10.16 -0.09 -17.06
CA PRO A 199 -11.13 0.63 -17.89
C PRO A 199 -12.47 0.79 -17.18
N ALA A 200 -13.33 1.63 -17.74
CA ALA A 200 -14.73 1.72 -17.31
C ALA A 200 -15.45 0.39 -17.56
N ASP A 201 -16.40 0.04 -16.69
CA ASP A 201 -17.20 -1.18 -16.75
C ASP A 201 -18.65 -0.88 -16.34
N GLY A 202 -19.53 -0.74 -17.33
CA GLY A 202 -20.93 -0.31 -17.13
C GLY A 202 -21.01 1.07 -16.46
N ASP A 203 -21.73 1.14 -15.34
CA ASP A 203 -21.88 2.36 -14.55
C ASP A 203 -20.62 2.73 -13.73
N ARG A 204 -19.59 1.88 -13.74
CA ARG A 204 -18.32 2.15 -13.04
C ARG A 204 -17.38 2.91 -13.96
N PRO A 205 -17.02 4.16 -13.63
CA PRO A 205 -16.13 4.93 -14.47
C PRO A 205 -14.67 4.42 -14.34
N GLU A 206 -13.87 4.58 -15.38
CA GLU A 206 -12.46 4.13 -15.47
C GLU A 206 -11.66 4.51 -14.23
N VAL A 207 -10.76 3.69 -13.67
CA VAL A 207 -10.13 4.04 -12.37
C VAL A 207 -9.23 5.28 -12.44
N ASP A 208 -8.54 5.48 -13.55
CA ASP A 208 -7.49 6.49 -13.68
C ASP A 208 -8.03 7.89 -14.02
N ARG A 209 -7.49 8.89 -13.34
CA ARG A 209 -7.67 10.32 -13.65
C ARG A 209 -6.30 10.92 -13.91
N GLY A 210 -6.00 11.16 -15.17
CA GLY A 210 -4.74 11.75 -15.59
C GLY A 210 -4.41 11.48 -17.07
N PRO A 211 -3.18 11.84 -17.50
CA PRO A 211 -2.14 12.44 -16.68
C PRO A 211 -2.55 13.83 -16.19
N LEU A 212 -2.40 14.09 -14.89
CA LEU A 212 -2.56 15.43 -14.35
C LEU A 212 -1.47 16.34 -14.92
N LYS A 213 -1.82 17.60 -15.13
CA LYS A 213 -0.90 18.60 -15.65
C LYS A 213 0.20 18.88 -14.63
N ASP A 214 1.46 18.78 -15.05
CA ASP A 214 2.61 19.06 -14.21
C ASP A 214 3.76 19.64 -15.08
N PRO A 215 4.17 20.91 -14.86
CA PRO A 215 3.70 21.85 -13.84
C PRO A 215 2.28 22.38 -14.11
N LEU A 216 1.59 22.84 -13.05
CA LEU A 216 0.21 23.36 -13.15
C LEU A 216 0.09 24.58 -14.09
N ALA A 217 1.12 25.42 -14.14
CA ALA A 217 1.23 26.53 -15.08
C ALA A 217 2.57 26.48 -15.81
N TYR A 218 2.54 26.80 -17.10
CA TYR A 218 3.77 26.94 -17.91
C TYR A 218 4.09 28.44 -18.04
N GLY A 219 5.38 28.78 -17.94
CA GLY A 219 5.84 30.16 -18.06
C GLY A 219 5.52 31.04 -16.85
N ARG A 220 5.69 32.36 -17.02
CA ARG A 220 5.41 33.35 -15.98
C ARG A 220 4.07 34.02 -16.22
N SER A 221 3.33 34.28 -15.14
CA SER A 221 2.09 35.07 -15.14
C SER A 221 2.02 35.93 -13.88
N ALA A 222 1.06 36.86 -13.80
CA ALA A 222 0.84 37.65 -12.57
C ALA A 222 0.56 36.78 -11.34
N ARG A 223 -0.04 35.60 -11.51
CA ARG A 223 -0.28 34.61 -10.44
C ARG A 223 0.91 33.68 -10.18
N HIS A 224 1.76 33.47 -11.19
CA HIS A 224 2.94 32.61 -11.15
C HIS A 224 4.16 33.40 -11.65
N PRO A 225 4.71 34.33 -10.84
CA PRO A 225 5.80 35.19 -11.29
C PRO A 225 7.10 34.40 -11.52
N LEU A 226 7.22 33.22 -10.93
CA LEU A 226 8.31 32.27 -11.13
C LEU A 226 7.80 31.05 -11.92
N PRO A 227 8.65 30.38 -12.72
CA PRO A 227 8.31 29.12 -13.34
C PRO A 227 7.89 28.11 -12.27
N GLU A 228 6.73 27.49 -12.46
CA GLU A 228 6.23 26.47 -11.54
C GLU A 228 7.11 25.21 -11.61
N PRO A 229 7.40 24.59 -10.45
CA PRO A 229 8.23 23.38 -10.41
C PRO A 229 7.47 22.17 -10.96
N ILE A 230 8.21 21.24 -11.56
CA ILE A 230 7.70 19.88 -11.82
C ILE A 230 7.61 19.16 -10.49
N LEU A 231 6.40 18.79 -10.09
CA LEU A 231 6.11 18.18 -8.79
C LEU A 231 6.36 16.67 -8.78
N GLY A 232 6.21 16.00 -9.93
CA GLY A 232 6.41 14.57 -10.11
C GLY A 232 5.61 13.77 -9.08
N HIS A 233 6.32 13.01 -8.23
CA HIS A 233 5.74 12.14 -7.21
C HIS A 233 5.17 12.85 -5.96
N SER A 234 5.39 14.16 -5.83
CA SER A 234 5.06 14.92 -4.62
C SER A 234 3.83 15.80 -4.80
N ALA A 235 3.26 16.32 -3.71
CA ALA A 235 2.26 17.40 -3.76
C ALA A 235 1.05 17.10 -4.67
N TYR A 236 0.52 15.88 -4.61
CA TYR A 236 -0.75 15.55 -5.24
C TYR A 236 -1.93 16.17 -4.48
N GLN A 237 -1.85 16.28 -3.14
CA GLN A 237 -2.95 16.82 -2.33
C GLN A 237 -3.19 18.32 -2.53
N THR A 238 -2.20 19.05 -3.04
CA THR A 238 -2.32 20.47 -3.36
C THR A 238 -2.91 20.71 -4.74
N ASP A 239 -3.01 19.66 -5.57
CA ASP A 239 -3.66 19.74 -6.87
C ASP A 239 -5.18 19.89 -6.68
N PRO A 240 -5.85 20.88 -7.32
CA PRO A 240 -7.30 21.04 -7.19
C PRO A 240 -8.08 19.77 -7.51
N VAL A 241 -7.59 18.97 -8.48
CA VAL A 241 -8.22 17.69 -8.87
C VAL A 241 -8.27 16.70 -7.70
N PHE A 242 -7.35 16.77 -6.75
CA PHE A 242 -7.40 15.92 -5.56
C PHE A 242 -8.64 16.17 -4.73
N THR A 243 -8.96 17.44 -4.49
CA THR A 243 -10.14 17.83 -3.70
C THR A 243 -11.42 17.49 -4.46
N GLU A 244 -11.47 17.80 -5.76
CA GLU A 244 -12.61 17.49 -6.63
C GLU A 244 -12.94 16.00 -6.64
N GLU A 245 -11.95 15.14 -6.86
CA GLU A 245 -12.15 13.70 -6.94
C GLU A 245 -12.46 13.09 -5.56
N ARG A 246 -11.85 13.59 -4.48
CA ARG A 246 -12.18 13.18 -3.11
C ARG A 246 -13.64 13.46 -2.79
N ASP A 247 -14.11 14.66 -3.10
CA ASP A 247 -15.48 15.09 -2.78
C ASP A 247 -16.48 14.33 -3.66
N ALA A 248 -16.18 14.15 -4.96
CA ALA A 248 -16.98 13.32 -5.86
C ALA A 248 -17.06 11.85 -5.41
N LEU A 249 -15.99 11.28 -4.86
CA LEU A 249 -16.03 9.94 -4.28
C LEU A 249 -16.92 9.88 -3.03
N LEU A 250 -16.86 10.90 -2.17
CA LEU A 250 -17.69 10.97 -0.97
C LEU A 250 -19.18 11.09 -1.32
N ASP A 251 -19.52 11.86 -2.35
CA ASP A 251 -20.90 12.04 -2.83
C ASP A 251 -21.48 10.75 -3.41
N ARG A 252 -20.65 9.95 -4.08
CA ARG A 252 -21.05 8.64 -4.62
C ARG A 252 -21.34 7.61 -3.54
N LEU A 253 -20.71 7.70 -2.38
CA LEU A 253 -20.95 6.73 -1.30
C LEU A 253 -22.38 6.85 -0.78
N PRO A 254 -23.03 5.76 -0.33
CA PRO A 254 -24.36 5.84 0.26
C PRO A 254 -24.33 6.75 1.50
N PRO A 255 -25.30 7.68 1.68
CA PRO A 255 -25.33 8.54 2.85
C PRO A 255 -25.38 7.71 4.14
N ALA A 256 -24.66 8.17 5.15
CA ALA A 256 -24.71 7.55 6.46
C ALA A 256 -26.15 7.65 6.99
N PRO A 257 -26.70 6.59 7.65
CA PRO A 257 -27.95 6.71 8.37
C PRO A 257 -27.83 7.89 9.34
N LEU A 258 -28.77 8.84 9.27
CA LEU A 258 -28.83 9.91 10.27
C LEU A 258 -28.87 9.25 11.65
N PRO A 259 -28.10 9.75 12.65
CA PRO A 259 -28.21 9.24 14.00
C PRO A 259 -29.69 9.30 14.40
N ARG A 260 -30.29 8.14 14.72
CA ARG A 260 -31.61 8.13 15.37
C ARG A 260 -31.45 8.98 16.62
N GLN A 261 -32.10 10.15 16.65
CA GLN A 261 -32.28 10.87 17.90
C GLN A 261 -33.01 9.91 18.82
N THR A 262 -32.32 9.39 19.82
CA THR A 262 -32.95 8.62 20.88
C THR A 262 -33.87 9.60 21.59
N SER A 263 -35.17 9.56 21.27
CA SER A 263 -36.16 10.32 22.04
C SER A 263 -35.91 10.03 23.52
N PRO A 264 -35.80 11.05 24.39
CA PRO A 264 -35.56 10.82 25.81
C PRO A 264 -36.60 9.83 26.30
N ARG A 265 -36.12 8.68 26.78
CA ARG A 265 -36.96 7.64 27.38
C ARG A 265 -37.82 8.35 28.42
N ARG A 266 -39.13 8.48 28.18
CA ARG A 266 -40.06 9.04 29.17
C ARG A 266 -39.83 8.25 30.44
N THR A 267 -39.23 8.91 31.43
CA THR A 267 -39.06 8.38 32.77
C THR A 267 -40.45 7.95 33.22
N PRO A 268 -40.65 6.70 33.67
CA PRO A 268 -41.92 6.32 34.28
C PRO A 268 -42.14 7.30 35.43
N ARG A 269 -43.24 8.05 35.40
CA ARG A 269 -43.65 8.88 36.54
C ARG A 269 -43.73 7.94 37.73
N HIS A 270 -42.85 8.16 38.70
CA HIS A 270 -42.95 7.57 40.03
C HIS A 270 -44.38 7.87 40.53
N ARG A 271 -45.23 6.84 40.60
CA ARG A 271 -46.49 6.94 41.32
C ARG A 271 -46.11 6.97 42.80
N THR A 272 -46.15 8.16 43.38
CA THR A 272 -46.13 8.35 44.83
C THR A 272 -47.33 7.60 45.42
N PRO A 273 -47.15 6.71 46.41
CA PRO A 273 -48.28 6.11 47.09
C PRO A 273 -48.97 7.17 47.94
N ARG A 274 -50.27 7.40 47.69
CA ARG A 274 -51.14 8.18 48.56
C ARG A 274 -51.24 7.47 49.91
N ARG A 275 -50.77 8.13 50.96
CA ARG A 275 -51.15 7.84 52.34
C ARG A 275 -52.53 8.44 52.62
N ASP A 276 -53.22 7.73 53.49
CA ASP A 276 -54.36 8.16 54.32
C ASP A 276 -55.76 8.05 53.71
N GLU A 277 -56.50 7.01 54.12
CA GLU A 277 -57.81 7.12 54.82
C GLU A 277 -58.21 5.76 55.46
N PRO A 278 -59.10 5.74 56.47
CA PRO A 278 -58.98 4.87 57.65
C PRO A 278 -59.80 3.58 57.60
N GLN A 279 -59.27 2.54 58.23
CA GLN A 279 -59.96 1.26 58.51
C GLN A 279 -61.12 1.47 59.50
N ARG A 280 -62.32 1.01 59.11
CA ARG A 280 -63.46 0.80 60.01
C ARG A 280 -63.35 -0.56 60.70
N PRO A 281 -63.72 -0.68 62.00
CA PRO A 281 -63.63 -1.93 62.75
C PRO A 281 -64.97 -2.69 62.75
N GLN A 282 -64.92 -4.00 62.48
CA GLN A 282 -65.91 -5.03 62.82
C GLN A 282 -65.08 -6.34 62.88
N GLY A 283 -64.91 -7.08 63.97
CA GLY A 283 -65.67 -7.24 65.21
C GLY A 283 -66.20 -8.67 65.27
N SER A 284 -65.55 -9.57 66.04
CA SER A 284 -66.09 -10.81 66.67
C SER A 284 -64.90 -11.60 67.27
N SER A 285 -64.67 -11.65 68.58
CA SER A 285 -65.28 -12.52 69.61
C SER A 285 -64.43 -13.76 69.96
N GLY A 286 -64.09 -13.90 71.24
CA GLY A 286 -63.51 -15.11 71.87
C GLY A 286 -62.37 -14.74 72.83
N ARG A 287 -62.66 -14.43 74.11
CA ARG A 287 -62.61 -15.36 75.28
C ARG A 287 -61.34 -16.22 75.32
N SER A 288 -60.68 -16.52 76.43
CA SER A 288 -60.63 -16.08 77.83
C SER A 288 -59.70 -17.11 78.51
N SER A 289 -58.95 -16.68 79.53
CA SER A 289 -58.43 -17.49 80.65
C SER A 289 -57.21 -18.38 80.40
N GLY A 290 -56.19 -18.18 81.26
CA GLY A 290 -55.00 -19.02 81.42
C GLY A 290 -53.80 -18.19 81.82
#